data_AF-A0A7V5KI63-F1
#
_entry.id   AF-A0A7V5KI63-F1
#
_cell.length_a   1.000
_cell.length_b   1.000
_cell.length_c   1.000
_cell.angle_alpha   90.00
_cell.angle_beta   90.00
_cell.angle_gamma   90.00
#
_symmetry.space_group_name_H-M   'P 1'
#
loop_
_entity.id
_entity.type
_entity.pdbx_description
1 polymer ?
#
loop_
_entity_poly.entity_id
_entity_poly.type
_entity_poly.pdbx_seq_one_letter_code
_entity_poly.pdbx_strand_id
1 'polypeptide(L)'
;MVSDLNTENSKPQLHSFDKSETFFMKSPRRFQRIVFIEPKSTHIHVYSTVHIPRMGSILLGTILQGKGYDVTVIVEDMLRKHVTEEMVWEKIKEADLLCISSITSTAPRCYMWGDRARAAGIPVIIGGTHVTYFPDEAIEHADWV
;
A
#
# COMPACT_ATOMS: atom_id res chain seq x y z
N MET A 1 -45.63 -18.83 52.56
CA MET A 1 -45.10 -19.75 53.60
C MET A 1 -44.21 -20.73 52.87
N VAL A 2 -42.88 -20.63 53.01
CA VAL A 2 -42.03 -21.54 53.83
C VAL A 2 -42.20 -22.99 53.35
N SER A 3 -41.22 -23.74 52.86
CA SER A 3 -39.76 -23.78 53.05
C SER A 3 -39.14 -24.78 52.06
N ASP A 4 -37.94 -24.44 51.58
CA ASP A 4 -36.70 -25.25 51.50
C ASP A 4 -36.79 -26.78 51.50
N LEU A 5 -36.07 -27.43 50.56
CA LEU A 5 -34.75 -28.02 50.87
C LEU A 5 -34.16 -28.80 49.67
N ASN A 6 -32.82 -28.76 49.63
CA ASN A 6 -31.89 -29.72 49.04
C ASN A 6 -31.38 -29.50 47.60
N THR A 7 -30.41 -28.58 47.57
CA THR A 7 -29.15 -28.67 46.83
C THR A 7 -28.53 -30.07 46.79
N GLU A 8 -28.14 -30.53 45.60
CA GLU A 8 -26.91 -31.32 45.43
C GLU A 8 -26.30 -31.11 44.03
N ASN A 9 -24.99 -30.86 44.06
CA ASN A 9 -24.05 -30.58 42.98
C ASN A 9 -24.26 -31.35 41.66
N SER A 10 -24.34 -30.60 40.56
CA SER A 10 -23.75 -31.04 39.29
C SER A 10 -23.07 -29.85 38.61
N LYS A 11 -21.75 -29.99 38.45
CA LYS A 11 -20.86 -29.05 37.74
C LYS A 11 -21.49 -28.64 36.41
N PRO A 12 -21.48 -27.35 36.01
CA PRO A 12 -21.92 -26.99 34.66
C PRO A 12 -21.05 -27.73 33.64
N GLN A 13 -21.74 -28.51 32.80
CA GLN A 13 -21.21 -29.30 31.70
C GLN A 13 -20.40 -28.44 30.73
N LEU A 14 -19.23 -28.93 30.33
CA LEU A 14 -18.53 -28.47 29.12
C LEU A 14 -19.49 -28.62 27.93
N HIS A 15 -19.98 -27.50 27.40
CA HIS A 15 -20.66 -27.48 26.11
C HIS A 15 -19.74 -26.86 25.04
N SER A 16 -19.17 -27.79 24.27
CA SER A 16 -18.81 -27.70 22.85
C SER A 16 -18.09 -26.43 22.37
N PHE A 17 -16.76 -26.56 22.27
CA PHE A 17 -15.95 -25.88 21.26
C PHE A 17 -16.55 -26.17 19.87
N ASP A 18 -17.11 -25.15 19.24
CA ASP A 18 -17.43 -25.19 17.82
C ASP A 18 -16.11 -25.18 17.01
N LYS A 19 -15.78 -26.33 16.42
CA LYS A 19 -14.60 -26.52 15.56
C LYS A 19 -14.85 -26.05 14.12
N SER A 20 -15.85 -25.20 13.88
CA SER A 20 -16.22 -24.77 12.51
C SER A 20 -15.58 -23.45 12.04
N GLU A 21 -14.87 -22.70 12.89
CA GLU A 21 -13.96 -21.66 12.41
C GLU A 21 -12.68 -22.29 11.86
N THR A 22 -12.86 -22.91 10.70
CA THR A 22 -11.77 -23.29 9.80
C THR A 22 -11.01 -22.02 9.51
N PHE A 23 -9.85 -21.87 10.16
CA PHE A 23 -8.85 -20.85 9.88
C PHE A 23 -8.47 -20.98 8.40
N PHE A 24 -9.20 -20.28 7.53
CA PHE A 24 -8.95 -20.25 6.10
C PHE A 24 -7.61 -19.54 5.91
N MET A 25 -6.52 -20.32 5.93
CA MET A 25 -5.21 -19.86 5.49
C MET A 25 -5.36 -19.44 4.03
N LYS A 26 -5.52 -18.13 3.79
CA LYS A 26 -5.43 -17.57 2.44
C LYS A 26 -4.08 -18.02 1.89
N SER A 27 -4.10 -18.66 0.71
CA SER A 27 -2.88 -19.02 -0.01
C SER A 27 -1.97 -17.78 -0.12
N PRO A 28 -0.63 -17.94 0.01
CA PRO A 28 0.29 -16.81 -0.02
C PRO A 28 0.09 -16.04 -1.32
N ARG A 29 -0.22 -14.75 -1.20
CA ARG A 29 -0.39 -13.87 -2.37
C ARG A 29 0.98 -13.61 -2.99
N ARG A 30 1.05 -13.60 -4.32
CA ARG A 30 2.27 -13.23 -5.06
C ARG A 30 2.79 -11.85 -4.67
N PHE A 31 1.88 -10.89 -4.45
CA PHE A 31 2.19 -9.56 -3.95
C PHE A 31 1.40 -9.37 -2.66
N GLN A 32 2.09 -9.20 -1.53
CA GLN A 32 1.46 -8.95 -0.25
C GLN A 32 1.69 -7.51 0.22
N ARG A 33 2.93 -7.01 0.10
CA ARG A 33 3.33 -5.64 0.41
C ARG A 33 3.35 -4.79 -0.85
N ILE A 34 2.47 -3.81 -0.92
CA ILE A 34 2.32 -2.92 -2.07
C ILE A 34 2.64 -1.50 -1.63
N VAL A 35 3.60 -0.87 -2.30
CA VAL A 35 3.92 0.54 -2.07
C VAL A 35 3.39 1.37 -3.23
N PHE A 36 2.57 2.36 -2.93
CA PHE A 36 2.25 3.44 -3.84
C PHE A 36 3.17 4.61 -3.56
N ILE A 37 3.75 5.21 -4.60
CA ILE A 37 4.50 6.45 -4.48
C ILE A 37 4.00 7.51 -5.47
N GLU A 38 3.82 8.69 -4.93
CA GLU A 38 3.58 9.92 -5.64
C GLU A 38 4.85 10.75 -5.61
N PRO A 39 5.60 10.80 -6.73
CA PRO A 39 6.86 11.51 -6.72
C PRO A 39 6.66 13.02 -6.58
N LYS A 40 7.62 13.69 -5.95
CA LYS A 40 7.71 15.16 -5.89
C LYS A 40 8.21 15.73 -7.22
N SER A 41 7.84 16.98 -7.51
CA SER A 41 8.36 17.67 -8.69
C SER A 41 9.85 17.98 -8.55
N THR A 42 10.58 17.93 -9.67
CA THR A 42 12.02 18.27 -9.71
C THR A 42 12.28 19.79 -9.74
N HIS A 43 11.24 20.60 -9.93
CA HIS A 43 11.30 22.07 -9.99
C HIS A 43 10.34 22.71 -8.98
N ILE A 44 10.74 23.88 -8.46
CA ILE A 44 9.94 24.71 -7.54
C ILE A 44 8.95 25.51 -8.39
N HIS A 45 7.65 25.38 -8.11
CA HIS A 45 6.58 26.16 -8.76
C HIS A 45 5.80 26.98 -7.73
N VAL A 46 5.15 28.06 -8.19
CA VAL A 46 4.44 29.07 -7.36
C VAL A 46 3.28 28.47 -6.52
N TYR A 47 2.89 27.22 -6.78
CA TYR A 47 1.84 26.49 -6.05
C TYR A 47 2.37 25.62 -4.87
N SER A 48 3.63 25.78 -4.45
CA SER A 48 4.26 24.99 -3.37
C SER A 48 3.66 25.19 -1.96
N THR A 49 2.64 26.01 -1.81
CA THR A 49 1.97 26.29 -0.53
C THR A 49 0.82 25.35 -0.22
N VAL A 50 0.29 24.61 -1.21
CA VAL A 50 -0.81 23.66 -1.02
C VAL A 50 -0.50 22.35 -1.75
N HIS A 51 0.00 21.37 -1.00
CA HIS A 51 0.23 20.02 -1.52
C HIS A 51 -1.05 19.21 -1.39
N ILE A 52 -1.71 18.97 -2.52
CA ILE A 52 -2.89 18.11 -2.60
C ILE A 52 -2.41 16.75 -3.14
N PRO A 53 -2.61 15.66 -2.38
CA PRO A 53 -2.24 14.34 -2.86
C PRO A 53 -3.12 13.95 -4.06
N ARG A 54 -2.58 13.15 -4.98
CA ARG A 54 -3.35 12.63 -6.10
C ARG A 54 -4.27 11.53 -5.58
N MET A 55 -5.57 11.67 -5.76
CA MET A 55 -6.54 10.78 -5.11
C MET A 55 -6.46 9.32 -5.58
N GLY A 56 -5.89 9.04 -6.75
CA GLY A 56 -5.82 7.69 -7.31
C GLY A 56 -5.01 6.70 -6.45
N SER A 57 -3.85 7.12 -5.95
CA SER A 57 -2.97 6.25 -5.14
C SER A 57 -3.62 5.90 -3.80
N ILE A 58 -4.24 6.90 -3.14
CA ILE A 58 -4.91 6.77 -1.85
C ILE A 58 -6.16 5.89 -1.98
N LEU A 59 -6.95 6.10 -3.03
CA LEU A 59 -8.17 5.32 -3.27
C LEU A 59 -7.85 3.85 -3.53
N LEU A 60 -6.93 3.58 -4.47
CA LEU A 60 -6.49 2.22 -4.77
C LEU A 60 -5.84 1.57 -3.55
N GLY A 61 -5.04 2.32 -2.80
CA GLY A 61 -4.42 1.83 -1.58
C GLY A 61 -5.45 1.43 -0.52
N THR A 62 -6.50 2.23 -0.34
CA THR A 62 -7.60 1.93 0.59
C THR A 62 -8.39 0.69 0.16
N ILE A 63 -8.69 0.56 -1.13
CA ILE A 63 -9.37 -0.63 -1.68
C ILE A 63 -8.53 -1.89 -1.46
N LEU A 64 -7.22 -1.82 -1.70
CA LEU A 64 -6.31 -2.95 -1.49
C LEU A 64 -6.15 -3.29 -0.01
N GLN A 65 -6.05 -2.29 0.86
CA GLN A 65 -6.03 -2.50 2.31
C GLN A 65 -7.31 -3.24 2.77
N GLY A 66 -8.48 -2.83 2.28
CA GLY A 66 -9.76 -3.53 2.54
C GLY A 66 -9.81 -4.97 2.04
N LYS A 67 -8.97 -5.33 1.06
CA LYS A 67 -8.81 -6.71 0.56
C LYS A 67 -7.74 -7.52 1.33
N GLY A 68 -7.12 -6.92 2.33
CA GLY A 68 -6.12 -7.55 3.21
C GLY A 68 -4.70 -7.56 2.65
N TYR A 69 -4.36 -6.61 1.77
CA TYR A 69 -2.97 -6.35 1.38
C TYR A 69 -2.31 -5.43 2.42
N ASP A 70 -1.01 -5.56 2.59
CA ASP A 70 -0.21 -4.58 3.34
C ASP A 70 0.15 -3.44 2.38
N VAL A 71 -0.38 -2.25 2.64
CA VAL A 71 -0.28 -1.13 1.70
C VAL A 71 0.33 0.08 2.37
N THR A 72 1.36 0.63 1.73
CA THR A 72 1.93 1.93 2.10
C THR A 72 1.70 2.91 0.95
N VAL A 73 1.23 4.11 1.26
CA VAL A 73 1.12 5.21 0.29
C VAL A 73 2.07 6.33 0.70
N ILE A 74 2.98 6.70 -0.20
CA ILE A 74 3.99 7.73 0.00
C ILE A 74 3.67 8.89 -0.92
N VAL A 75 3.39 10.07 -0.36
CA VAL A 75 3.24 11.30 -1.13
C VAL A 75 4.44 12.19 -0.82
N GLU A 76 5.44 12.18 -1.69
CA GLU A 76 6.75 12.77 -1.39
C GLU A 76 6.66 14.27 -1.04
N ASP A 77 5.77 14.99 -1.71
CA ASP A 77 5.52 16.41 -1.46
C ASP A 77 4.88 16.71 -0.10
N MET A 78 4.28 15.71 0.54
CA MET A 78 3.67 15.83 1.88
C MET A 78 4.55 15.28 2.99
N LEU A 79 5.74 14.78 2.67
CA LEU A 79 6.68 14.29 3.66
C LEU A 79 7.26 15.45 4.47
N ARG A 80 7.50 15.21 5.77
CA ARG A 80 8.15 16.19 6.64
C ARG A 80 9.60 16.40 6.20
N LYS A 81 10.15 17.58 6.47
CA LYS A 81 11.53 17.97 6.08
C LYS A 81 12.65 17.00 6.53
N HIS A 82 12.40 16.12 7.50
CA HIS A 82 13.37 15.14 7.98
C HIS A 82 13.28 13.78 7.27
N VAL A 83 12.31 13.56 6.38
CA VAL A 83 12.24 12.32 5.60
C VAL A 83 13.19 12.44 4.42
N THR A 84 14.20 11.57 4.38
CA THR A 84 15.19 11.54 3.31
C THR A 84 14.76 10.60 2.19
N GLU A 85 15.39 10.74 1.02
CA GLU A 85 15.19 9.80 -0.09
C GLU A 85 15.55 8.36 0.30
N GLU A 86 16.57 8.17 1.14
CA GLU A 86 16.97 6.85 1.62
C GLU A 86 15.88 6.22 2.51
N MET A 87 15.20 7.01 3.34
CA MET A 87 14.07 6.51 4.13
C MET A 87 12.89 6.09 3.24
N VAL A 88 12.65 6.81 2.14
CA VAL A 88 11.64 6.42 1.14
C VAL A 88 12.07 5.14 0.44
N TRP A 89 13.35 5.04 0.07
CA TRP A 89 13.91 3.86 -0.56
C TRP A 89 13.78 2.61 0.31
N GLU A 90 14.12 2.69 1.60
CA GLU A 90 13.99 1.54 2.51
C GLU A 90 12.54 1.03 2.60
N LYS A 91 11.55 1.91 2.48
CA LYS A 91 10.14 1.49 2.37
C LYS A 91 9.84 0.81 1.03
N ILE A 92 10.34 1.34 -0.08
CA ILE A 92 10.16 0.75 -1.41
C ILE A 92 10.84 -0.62 -1.50
N LYS A 93 12.04 -0.77 -0.95
CA LYS A 93 12.86 -1.98 -1.00
C LYS A 93 12.20 -3.18 -0.31
N GLU A 94 11.32 -2.92 0.65
CA GLU A 94 10.51 -3.93 1.33
C GLU A 94 9.27 -4.35 0.53
N ALA A 95 8.95 -3.69 -0.57
CA ALA A 95 7.74 -3.95 -1.35
C ALA A 95 7.87 -5.20 -2.21
N ASP A 96 6.77 -5.94 -2.34
CA ASP A 96 6.65 -7.00 -3.35
C ASP A 96 6.18 -6.42 -4.69
N LEU A 97 5.60 -5.21 -4.68
CA LEU A 97 5.14 -4.46 -5.86
C LEU A 97 5.22 -2.94 -5.60
N LEU A 98 5.81 -2.20 -6.52
CA LEU A 98 5.83 -0.73 -6.52
C LEU A 98 4.84 -0.18 -7.56
N CYS A 99 3.99 0.75 -7.13
CA CYS A 99 3.05 1.47 -7.98
C CYS A 99 3.37 2.97 -7.96
N ILE A 100 3.65 3.58 -9.10
CA ILE A 100 4.04 5.00 -9.19
C ILE A 100 2.95 5.80 -9.91
N SER A 101 2.54 6.93 -9.34
CA SER A 101 1.58 7.85 -9.95
C SER A 101 2.25 9.17 -10.36
N SER A 102 2.29 9.43 -11.66
CA SER A 102 3.08 10.49 -12.27
C SER A 102 2.24 11.51 -13.06
N ILE A 103 2.68 12.76 -12.99
CA ILE A 103 2.27 13.87 -13.86
C ILE A 103 3.52 14.42 -14.54
N THR A 104 3.37 15.31 -15.51
CA THR A 104 4.49 15.74 -16.37
C THR A 104 5.70 16.27 -15.57
N SER A 105 5.47 17.07 -14.53
CA SER A 105 6.57 17.63 -13.71
C SER A 105 7.24 16.61 -12.78
N THR A 106 6.66 15.42 -12.61
CA THR A 106 7.16 14.37 -11.73
C THR A 106 7.68 13.15 -12.51
N ALA A 107 7.51 13.12 -13.84
CA ALA A 107 7.96 12.03 -14.71
C ALA A 107 9.46 11.69 -14.55
N PRO A 108 10.40 12.65 -14.52
CA PRO A 108 11.82 12.30 -14.32
C PRO A 108 12.09 11.56 -13.00
N ARG A 109 11.41 11.98 -11.91
CA ARG A 109 11.56 11.32 -10.59
C ARG A 109 10.81 9.98 -10.54
N CYS A 110 9.71 9.86 -11.27
CA CYS A 110 9.00 8.60 -11.47
C CYS A 110 9.90 7.55 -12.12
N TYR A 111 10.57 7.90 -13.24
CA TYR A 111 11.46 6.99 -13.95
C TYR A 111 12.67 6.59 -13.12
N MET A 112 13.28 7.54 -12.40
CA MET A 112 14.35 7.25 -11.44
C MET A 112 13.94 6.18 -10.41
N TRP A 113 12.72 6.28 -9.83
CA TRP A 113 12.22 5.27 -8.91
C TRP A 113 11.92 3.93 -9.59
N GLY A 114 11.33 3.97 -10.79
CA GLY A 114 11.07 2.77 -11.59
C GLY A 114 12.34 1.98 -11.89
N ASP A 115 13.36 2.66 -12.41
CA ASP A 115 14.65 2.05 -12.73
C ASP A 115 15.34 1.49 -11.48
N ARG A 116 15.37 2.25 -10.38
CA ARG A 116 15.99 1.81 -9.12
C ARG A 116 15.29 0.58 -8.54
N ALA A 117 13.96 0.53 -8.60
CA ALA A 117 13.18 -0.61 -8.11
C ALA A 117 13.37 -1.86 -8.99
N ARG A 118 13.34 -1.70 -10.33
CA ARG A 118 13.56 -2.81 -11.27
C ARG A 118 14.97 -3.37 -11.15
N ALA A 119 15.98 -2.51 -10.99
CA ALA A 119 17.36 -2.94 -10.72
C ALA A 119 17.50 -3.74 -9.42
N ALA A 120 16.59 -3.54 -8.45
CA ALA A 120 16.51 -4.31 -7.20
C ALA A 120 15.60 -5.55 -7.32
N GLY A 121 15.04 -5.86 -8.49
CA GLY A 121 14.16 -7.00 -8.72
C GLY A 121 12.71 -6.80 -8.24
N ILE A 122 12.31 -5.56 -7.94
CA ILE A 122 10.96 -5.23 -7.51
C ILE A 122 10.14 -4.87 -8.75
N PRO A 123 9.02 -5.56 -9.02
CA PRO A 123 8.17 -5.24 -10.14
C PRO A 123 7.51 -3.86 -9.99
N VAL A 124 7.36 -3.14 -11.10
CA VAL A 124 6.88 -1.75 -11.13
C VAL A 124 5.68 -1.59 -12.05
N ILE A 125 4.64 -0.92 -11.53
CA ILE A 125 3.52 -0.39 -12.30
C ILE A 125 3.63 1.14 -12.29
N ILE A 126 3.57 1.78 -13.44
CA ILE A 126 3.56 3.24 -13.54
C ILE A 126 2.22 3.70 -14.15
N GLY A 127 1.58 4.71 -13.56
CA GLY A 127 0.36 5.30 -14.08
C GLY A 127 0.27 6.79 -13.81
N GLY A 128 -0.91 7.37 -14.05
CA GLY A 128 -1.18 8.80 -13.90
C GLY A 128 -1.20 9.54 -15.23
N THR A 129 -1.55 10.83 -15.19
CA THR A 129 -1.90 11.61 -16.39
C THR A 129 -0.80 11.62 -17.44
N HIS A 130 0.46 11.80 -17.05
CA HIS A 130 1.56 11.81 -18.03
C HIS A 130 1.69 10.46 -18.74
N VAL A 131 1.62 9.38 -17.97
CA VAL A 131 1.82 8.01 -18.44
C VAL A 131 0.68 7.56 -19.34
N THR A 132 -0.55 8.02 -19.09
CA THR A 132 -1.68 7.81 -19.99
C THR A 132 -1.46 8.41 -21.38
N TYR A 133 -0.79 9.56 -21.48
CA TYR A 133 -0.50 10.20 -22.77
C TYR A 133 0.80 9.71 -23.40
N PHE A 134 1.75 9.24 -22.59
CA PHE A 134 3.09 8.79 -23.02
C PHE A 134 3.42 7.39 -22.47
N PRO A 135 2.64 6.35 -22.82
CA PRO A 135 2.84 5.00 -22.29
C PRO A 135 4.13 4.35 -22.81
N ASP A 136 4.50 4.62 -24.07
CA ASP A 136 5.71 4.09 -24.70
C ASP A 136 7.00 4.61 -24.04
N GLU A 137 6.97 5.84 -23.50
CA GLU A 137 8.07 6.38 -22.70
C GLU A 137 8.11 5.72 -21.33
N ALA A 138 6.95 5.57 -20.68
CA ALA A 138 6.88 5.05 -19.32
C ALA A 138 7.20 3.55 -19.20
N ILE A 139 6.86 2.74 -20.21
CA ILE A 139 7.07 1.29 -20.17
C ILE A 139 8.56 0.91 -20.16
N GLU A 140 9.45 1.77 -20.69
CA GLU A 140 10.90 1.58 -20.60
C GLU A 140 11.38 1.54 -19.13
N HIS A 141 10.61 2.12 -18.20
CA HIS A 141 10.92 2.26 -16.78
C HIS A 141 10.02 1.39 -15.88
N ALA A 142 9.14 0.56 -16.47
CA ALA A 142 8.13 -0.21 -15.76
C ALA A 142 8.02 -1.64 -16.27
N ASP A 143 7.29 -2.49 -15.54
CA ASP A 143 6.84 -3.79 -16.03
C ASP A 143 5.41 -3.71 -16.58
N TRP A 144 4.62 -2.72 -16.12
CA TRP A 144 3.29 -2.39 -16.64
C TRP A 144 3.01 -0.89 -16.59
N VAL A 145 2.18 -0.42 -17.54
CA VAL A 145 1.63 0.95 -17.62
C VAL A 145 0.11 0.95 -17.75
#